data_AF-A0A838WJB0-F1
#
_entry.id   AF-A0A838WJB0-F1
#
_cell.length_a   1.000
_cell.length_b   1.000
_cell.length_c   1.000
_cell.angle_alpha   90.00
_cell.angle_beta   90.00
_cell.angle_gamma   90.00
#
_symmetry.space_group_name_H-M   'P 1'
#
loop_
_entity.id
_entity.type
_entity.pdbx_description
1 polymer ?
#
loop_
_entity_poly.entity_id
_entity_poly.type
_entity_poly.pdbx_seq_one_letter_code
_entity_poly.pdbx_strand_id
1 'polypeptide(L)'
;MQTTTYGLIQLFADGGFMMYPLILASLLGLGVIIAKAYILWAAKREAGRVLRETEALARDGKIDEAIALAESTPGPVPAILLSGLRRVKDQRPGRDVEKAMTSTGTIELGFLERGLVVLATIASVAPLMGFLGTVWGMINAFGAIEAAGQVEATLVAAGIKIALLTTAAGLIIAIPVNIAYNYFVTRIDQMIVSMEEGSTAVLALFWDVYGGRDEVSLHGSQPPRAGQKQTLDSASGTRERPIGFDTQSTIVPDKDTMVRPEHRKLT
;
A
#
# COMPACT_ATOMS: atom_id res chain seq x y z
N MET A 1 -39.23 37.49 -9.85
CA MET A 1 -38.38 36.29 -9.70
C MET A 1 -37.62 36.44 -8.39
N GLN A 2 -38.09 35.84 -7.30
CA GLN A 2 -37.28 35.76 -6.08
C GLN A 2 -36.28 34.63 -6.31
N THR A 3 -35.03 34.98 -6.59
CA THR A 3 -33.91 34.05 -6.47
C THR A 3 -33.82 33.71 -5.00
N THR A 4 -34.41 32.58 -4.59
CA THR A 4 -34.14 32.00 -3.28
C THR A 4 -32.66 31.64 -3.28
N THR A 5 -31.83 32.56 -2.77
CA THR A 5 -30.45 32.28 -2.42
C THR A 5 -30.51 31.27 -1.28
N TYR A 6 -30.60 30.00 -1.63
CA TYR A 6 -30.46 28.93 -0.65
C TYR A 6 -29.06 29.08 -0.07
N GLY A 7 -28.97 29.59 1.16
CA GLY A 7 -27.72 29.53 1.89
C GLY A 7 -27.31 28.06 2.00
N LEU A 8 -26.01 27.76 1.89
CA LEU A 8 -25.49 26.40 2.11
C LEU A 8 -26.13 25.79 3.38
N ILE A 9 -26.21 26.58 4.46
CA ILE A 9 -26.81 26.21 5.73
C ILE A 9 -28.29 25.76 5.60
N GLN A 10 -29.09 26.40 4.74
CA GLN A 10 -30.49 26.00 4.51
C GLN A 10 -30.60 24.72 3.67
N LEU A 11 -29.74 24.54 2.66
CA LEU A 11 -29.64 23.27 1.92
C LEU A 11 -29.25 22.12 2.87
N PHE A 12 -28.28 22.33 3.75
CA PHE A 12 -27.86 21.30 4.71
C PHE A 12 -28.96 20.99 5.76
N ALA A 13 -29.70 22.00 6.23
CA ALA A 13 -30.82 21.81 7.15
C ALA A 13 -31.96 20.99 6.50
N ASP A 14 -32.22 21.21 5.21
CA ASP A 14 -33.25 20.50 4.46
C ASP A 14 -32.86 19.05 4.13
N GLY A 15 -31.56 18.69 4.15
CA GLY A 15 -31.07 17.36 3.76
C GLY A 15 -31.38 16.21 4.74
N GLY A 16 -31.99 16.49 5.89
CA GLY A 16 -32.41 15.49 6.85
C GLY A 16 -31.27 14.75 7.58
N PHE A 17 -31.62 13.64 8.24
CA PHE A 17 -30.70 12.91 9.14
C PHE A 17 -29.41 12.42 8.47
N MET A 18 -29.45 12.06 7.19
CA MET A 18 -28.27 11.54 6.48
C MET A 18 -27.19 12.60 6.23
N MET A 19 -27.45 13.89 6.51
CA MET A 19 -26.42 14.91 6.39
C MET A 19 -25.39 14.93 7.51
N TYR A 20 -25.75 14.51 8.73
CA TYR A 20 -24.79 14.46 9.85
C TYR A 20 -23.56 13.57 9.58
N PRO A 21 -23.70 12.31 9.13
CA PRO A 21 -22.54 11.48 8.85
C PRO A 21 -21.75 11.96 7.63
N LEU A 22 -22.40 12.60 6.64
CA LEU A 22 -21.72 13.21 5.49
C LEU A 22 -20.84 14.40 5.91
N ILE A 23 -21.32 15.26 6.82
CA ILE A 23 -20.52 16.37 7.36
C ILE A 23 -19.31 15.83 8.13
N LEU A 24 -19.50 14.80 8.94
CA LEU A 24 -18.39 14.16 9.65
C LEU A 24 -17.36 13.59 8.66
N ALA A 25 -17.81 12.90 7.61
CA ALA A 25 -16.94 12.39 6.56
C ALA A 25 -16.18 13.53 5.84
N SER A 26 -16.82 14.67 5.59
CA SER A 26 -16.19 15.85 5.00
C SER A 26 -15.10 16.44 5.89
N LEU A 27 -15.37 16.60 7.19
CA LEU A 27 -14.39 17.11 8.16
C LEU A 27 -13.19 16.18 8.31
N LEU A 28 -13.43 14.87 8.42
CA LEU A 28 -12.35 13.87 8.51
C LEU A 28 -11.54 13.83 7.22
N GLY A 29 -12.20 13.82 6.06
CA GLY A 29 -11.55 13.82 4.76
C GLY A 29 -10.65 15.04 4.59
N LEU A 30 -11.18 16.25 4.86
CA LEU A 30 -10.43 17.49 4.77
C LEU A 30 -9.26 17.53 5.76
N GLY A 31 -9.48 17.10 7.01
CA GLY A 31 -8.43 17.04 8.02
C GLY A 31 -7.26 16.14 7.60
N VAL A 32 -7.55 14.96 7.07
CA VAL A 32 -6.52 14.04 6.57
C VAL A 32 -5.82 14.61 5.32
N ILE A 33 -6.56 15.26 4.41
CA ILE A 33 -5.96 15.90 3.22
C ILE A 33 -4.95 16.98 3.63
N ILE A 34 -5.30 17.85 4.56
CA ILE A 34 -4.41 18.92 5.04
C ILE A 34 -3.17 18.34 5.73
N ALA A 35 -3.37 17.37 6.63
CA ALA A 35 -2.27 16.72 7.33
C ALA A 35 -1.29 16.03 6.35
N LYS A 36 -1.83 15.34 5.33
CA LYS A 36 -1.01 14.68 4.31
C LYS A 36 -0.29 15.66 3.40
N ALA A 37 -0.98 16.71 2.96
CA ALA A 37 -0.36 17.75 2.15
C ALA A 37 0.85 18.37 2.87
N TYR A 38 0.74 18.63 4.18
CA TYR A 38 1.85 19.16 4.98
C TYR A 38 3.03 18.18 5.08
N ILE A 39 2.77 16.91 5.43
CA ILE A 39 3.82 15.88 5.57
C ILE A 39 4.57 15.65 4.26
N LEU A 40 3.84 15.50 3.15
CA LEU A 40 4.45 15.23 1.84
C LEU A 40 5.21 16.45 1.31
N TRP A 41 4.72 17.66 1.57
CA TRP A 41 5.41 18.89 1.21
C TRP A 41 6.75 19.02 1.94
N ALA A 42 6.76 18.74 3.26
CA ALA A 42 7.97 18.74 4.07
C ALA A 42 8.96 17.63 3.65
N ALA A 43 8.50 16.42 3.35
CA ALA A 43 9.39 15.32 2.96
C ALA A 43 10.05 15.53 1.58
N LYS A 44 9.35 16.16 0.63
CA LYS A 44 9.83 16.30 -0.76
C LYS A 44 10.98 17.29 -0.92
N ARG A 45 10.96 18.40 -0.17
CA ARG A 45 11.88 19.52 -0.40
C ARG A 45 13.33 19.14 -0.06
N GLU A 46 13.53 18.23 0.89
CA GLU A 46 14.84 17.87 1.41
C GLU A 46 15.39 16.56 0.80
N ALA A 47 14.53 15.62 0.38
CA ALA A 47 14.94 14.28 -0.07
C ALA A 47 16.03 14.28 -1.16
N GLY A 48 15.84 15.02 -2.25
CA GLY A 48 16.79 15.03 -3.37
C GLY A 48 18.09 15.78 -3.08
N ARG A 49 18.07 16.74 -2.14
CA ARG A 49 19.27 17.45 -1.72
C ARG A 49 20.13 16.56 -0.82
N VAL A 50 19.51 15.96 0.20
CA VAL A 50 20.20 15.08 1.16
C VAL A 50 20.80 13.89 0.46
N LEU A 51 20.07 13.24 -0.46
CA LEU A 51 20.59 12.09 -1.20
C LEU A 51 21.91 12.43 -1.91
N ARG A 52 21.94 13.53 -2.68
CA ARG A 52 23.15 13.95 -3.42
C ARG A 52 24.30 14.35 -2.51
N GLU A 53 24.03 15.14 -1.46
CA GLU A 53 25.06 15.60 -0.53
C GLU A 53 25.63 14.44 0.31
N THR A 54 24.77 13.51 0.72
CA THR A 54 25.15 12.30 1.48
C THR A 54 25.99 11.37 0.63
N GLU A 55 25.61 11.16 -0.64
CA GLU A 55 26.39 10.35 -1.58
C GLU A 55 27.78 10.97 -1.82
N ALA A 56 27.85 12.29 -2.05
CA ALA A 56 29.12 12.99 -2.24
C ALA A 56 30.04 12.86 -1.03
N LEU A 57 29.52 13.11 0.18
CA LEU A 57 30.29 12.96 1.43
C LEU A 57 30.75 11.53 1.65
N ALA A 58 29.91 10.54 1.34
CA ALA A 58 30.27 9.14 1.51
C ALA A 58 31.33 8.67 0.50
N ARG A 59 31.30 9.16 -0.75
CA ARG A 59 32.34 8.91 -1.77
C ARG A 59 33.70 9.49 -1.35
N ASP A 60 33.69 10.65 -0.71
CA ASP A 60 34.89 11.29 -0.15
C ASP A 60 35.40 10.62 1.13
N GLY A 61 34.80 9.50 1.55
CA GLY A 61 35.16 8.76 2.76
C GLY A 61 34.71 9.43 4.07
N LYS A 62 33.97 10.53 3.99
CA LYS A 62 33.48 11.32 5.14
C LYS A 62 32.15 10.77 5.67
N ILE A 63 32.16 9.50 6.07
CA ILE A 63 30.97 8.78 6.54
C ILE A 63 30.33 9.46 7.76
N ASP A 64 31.12 10.04 8.66
CA ASP A 64 30.61 10.76 9.83
C ASP A 64 29.86 12.05 9.46
N GLU A 65 30.34 12.80 8.47
CA GLU A 65 29.64 13.99 7.95
C GLU A 65 28.34 13.60 7.24
N ALA A 66 28.36 12.50 6.49
CA ALA A 66 27.18 11.95 5.82
C ALA A 66 26.10 11.50 6.82
N ILE A 67 26.50 10.87 7.94
CA ILE A 67 25.59 10.50 9.04
C ILE A 67 24.99 11.75 9.68
N ALA A 68 25.81 12.75 10.00
CA ALA A 68 25.33 13.99 10.64
C ALA A 68 24.31 14.73 9.75
N LEU A 69 24.54 14.76 8.43
CA LEU A 69 23.61 15.36 7.48
C LEU A 69 22.26 14.60 7.47
N ALA A 70 22.30 13.27 7.39
CA ALA A 70 21.11 12.42 7.41
C ALA A 70 20.35 12.51 8.75
N GLU A 71 21.04 12.68 9.88
CA GLU A 71 20.41 12.88 11.20
C GLU A 71 19.73 14.25 11.33
N SER A 72 20.32 15.29 10.73
CA SER A 72 19.79 16.65 10.82
C SER A 72 18.57 16.90 9.93
N THR A 73 18.25 15.97 9.02
CA THR A 73 17.20 16.16 8.03
C THR A 73 16.02 15.21 8.24
N PRO A 74 14.80 15.71 8.50
CA PRO A 74 13.63 14.87 8.63
C PRO A 74 13.18 14.35 7.26
N GLY A 75 12.84 13.06 7.21
CA GLY A 75 12.19 12.49 6.03
C GLY A 75 12.51 11.01 5.84
N PRO A 76 11.77 10.35 4.93
CA PRO A 76 11.90 8.92 4.67
C PRO A 76 13.24 8.55 4.02
N VAL A 77 13.74 9.39 3.10
CA VAL A 77 15.03 9.19 2.43
C VAL A 77 16.21 9.34 3.42
N PRO A 78 16.33 10.42 4.22
CA PRO A 78 17.35 10.52 5.27
C PRO A 78 17.31 9.36 6.28
N ALA A 79 16.13 8.88 6.68
CA ALA A 79 15.99 7.77 7.62
C ALA A 79 16.62 6.47 7.08
N ILE A 80 16.39 6.15 5.81
CA ILE A 80 17.01 4.99 5.15
C ILE A 80 18.52 5.17 5.03
N LEU A 81 18.98 6.33 4.55
CA LEU A 81 20.41 6.63 4.43
C LEU A 81 21.13 6.48 5.77
N LEU A 82 20.56 7.04 6.84
CA LEU A 82 21.09 6.93 8.20
C LEU A 82 21.18 5.48 8.66
N SER A 83 20.14 4.68 8.41
CA SER A 83 20.10 3.27 8.80
C SER A 83 21.21 2.45 8.13
N GLY A 84 21.49 2.73 6.85
CA GLY A 84 22.54 2.09 6.08
C GLY A 84 23.93 2.57 6.51
N LEU A 85 24.17 3.89 6.51
CA LEU A 85 25.47 4.49 6.82
C LEU A 85 25.99 4.11 8.21
N ARG A 86 25.13 4.06 9.24
CA ARG A 86 25.52 3.60 10.58
C ARG A 86 26.08 2.17 10.57
N ARG A 87 25.52 1.29 9.73
CA ARG A 87 25.96 -0.11 9.63
C ARG A 87 27.21 -0.28 8.77
N VAL A 88 27.37 0.57 7.77
CA VAL A 88 28.63 0.71 7.02
C VAL A 88 29.76 1.15 7.95
N LYS A 89 29.50 2.12 8.84
CA LYS A 89 30.45 2.58 9.87
C LYS A 89 30.82 1.47 10.86
N ASP A 90 29.84 0.66 11.27
CA ASP A 90 30.05 -0.49 12.17
C ASP A 90 30.71 -1.71 11.50
N GLN A 91 31.13 -1.60 10.23
CA GLN A 91 31.75 -2.67 9.42
C GLN A 91 30.90 -3.95 9.37
N ARG A 92 29.57 -3.82 9.36
CA ARG A 92 28.67 -4.97 9.25
C ARG A 92 28.69 -5.55 7.83
N PRO A 93 28.39 -6.86 7.66
CA PRO A 93 28.26 -7.46 6.33
C PRO A 93 27.24 -6.72 5.48
N GLY A 94 27.44 -6.66 4.16
CA GLY A 94 26.54 -5.95 3.24
C GLY A 94 25.08 -6.43 3.33
N ARG A 95 24.88 -7.72 3.63
CA ARG A 95 23.55 -8.30 3.87
C ARG A 95 22.83 -7.69 5.08
N ASP A 96 23.56 -7.33 6.14
CA ASP A 96 22.98 -6.68 7.32
C ASP A 96 22.64 -5.21 7.04
N VAL A 97 23.43 -4.55 6.18
CA VAL A 97 23.17 -3.18 5.70
C VAL A 97 21.88 -3.16 4.89
N GLU A 98 21.78 -4.00 3.86
CA GLU A 98 20.58 -4.12 3.01
C GLU A 98 19.33 -4.44 3.84
N LYS A 99 19.41 -5.44 4.72
CA LYS A 99 18.28 -5.85 5.56
C LYS A 99 17.78 -4.71 6.45
N ALA A 100 18.69 -3.91 7.00
CA ALA A 100 18.31 -2.78 7.83
C ALA A 100 17.66 -1.64 7.06
N MET A 101 18.14 -1.37 5.84
CA MET A 101 17.58 -0.35 4.96
C MET A 101 16.18 -0.76 4.50
N THR A 102 15.99 -2.01 4.09
CA THR A 102 14.67 -2.56 3.74
C THR A 102 13.69 -2.53 4.91
N SER A 103 14.15 -2.88 6.11
CA SER A 103 13.32 -2.81 7.32
C SER A 103 12.92 -1.37 7.64
N THR A 104 13.83 -0.42 7.51
CA THR A 104 13.56 1.01 7.75
C THR A 104 12.60 1.56 6.70
N GLY A 105 12.80 1.23 5.43
CA GLY A 105 11.89 1.62 4.34
C GLY A 105 10.47 1.08 4.53
N THR A 106 10.32 -0.15 5.03
CA THR A 106 8.99 -0.70 5.35
C THR A 106 8.28 0.10 6.45
N ILE A 107 9.02 0.52 7.48
CA ILE A 107 8.49 1.33 8.58
C ILE A 107 8.07 2.72 8.07
N GLU A 108 8.94 3.39 7.31
CA GLU A 108 8.67 4.70 6.71
C GLU A 108 7.47 4.67 5.75
N LEU A 109 7.36 3.62 4.92
CA LEU A 109 6.22 3.41 4.05
C LEU A 109 4.91 3.31 4.86
N GLY A 110 4.89 2.57 5.96
CA GLY A 110 3.73 2.50 6.85
C GLY A 110 3.33 3.88 7.44
N PHE A 111 4.29 4.73 7.74
CA PHE A 111 4.01 6.11 8.17
C PHE A 111 3.47 6.98 7.03
N LEU A 112 4.01 6.83 5.82
CA LEU A 112 3.54 7.53 4.62
C LEU A 112 2.12 7.10 4.21
N GLU A 113 1.75 5.84 4.40
CA GLU A 113 0.41 5.33 4.07
C GLU A 113 -0.65 5.67 5.13
N ARG A 114 -0.24 5.96 6.38
CA ARG A 114 -1.18 6.20 7.49
C ARG A 114 -2.23 7.25 7.14
N GLY A 115 -3.51 6.89 7.15
CA GLY A 115 -4.62 7.81 6.85
C GLY A 115 -5.06 7.82 5.39
N LEU A 116 -4.30 7.24 4.45
CA LEU A 116 -4.80 6.98 3.09
C LEU A 116 -6.04 6.08 3.11
N VAL A 117 -6.05 5.09 4.01
CA VAL A 117 -7.20 4.21 4.21
C VAL A 117 -8.46 5.01 4.53
N VAL A 118 -8.36 6.07 5.33
CA VAL A 118 -9.50 6.93 5.68
C VAL A 118 -10.01 7.67 4.46
N LEU A 119 -9.12 8.20 3.62
CA LEU A 119 -9.52 8.86 2.36
C LEU A 119 -10.17 7.88 1.39
N ALA A 120 -9.61 6.67 1.24
CA ALA A 120 -10.17 5.62 0.39
C ALA A 120 -11.57 5.19 0.86
N THR A 121 -11.75 5.04 2.17
CA THR A 121 -13.06 4.73 2.77
C THR A 121 -14.04 5.88 2.55
N ILE A 122 -13.67 7.13 2.79
CA ILE A 122 -14.58 8.27 2.58
C ILE A 122 -14.96 8.42 1.11
N ALA A 123 -14.00 8.26 0.19
CA ALA A 123 -14.24 8.33 -1.26
C ALA A 123 -15.25 7.28 -1.74
N SER A 124 -15.26 6.09 -1.13
CA SER A 124 -16.18 5.00 -1.49
C SER A 124 -17.51 5.05 -0.71
N VAL A 125 -17.49 5.42 0.57
CA VAL A 125 -18.66 5.39 1.45
C VAL A 125 -19.52 6.65 1.31
N ALA A 126 -18.95 7.83 1.04
CA ALA A 126 -19.74 9.07 0.93
C ALA A 126 -20.82 9.02 -0.18
N PRO A 127 -20.55 8.50 -1.40
CA PRO A 127 -21.59 8.32 -2.42
C PRO A 127 -22.66 7.31 -2.00
N LEU A 128 -22.26 6.21 -1.32
CA LEU A 128 -23.19 5.20 -0.82
C LEU A 128 -24.12 5.77 0.26
N MET A 129 -23.60 6.65 1.14
CA MET A 129 -24.44 7.37 2.10
C MET A 129 -25.38 8.36 1.41
N GLY A 130 -24.94 9.02 0.34
CA GLY A 130 -25.81 9.85 -0.49
C GLY A 130 -26.95 9.04 -1.12
N PHE A 131 -26.63 7.87 -1.69
CA PHE A 131 -27.63 6.94 -2.22
C PHE A 131 -28.61 6.47 -1.14
N LEU A 132 -28.11 6.12 0.06
CA LEU A 132 -28.97 5.76 1.18
C LEU A 132 -29.92 6.91 1.58
N GLY A 133 -29.45 8.16 1.50
CA GLY A 133 -30.27 9.36 1.67
C GLY A 133 -31.44 9.44 0.69
N THR A 134 -31.27 8.96 -0.56
CA THR A 134 -32.38 8.90 -1.52
C THR A 134 -33.46 7.93 -1.11
N VAL A 135 -33.05 6.73 -0.69
CA VAL A 135 -33.96 5.67 -0.24
C VAL A 135 -34.75 6.17 0.97
N TRP A 136 -34.06 6.79 1.93
CA TRP A 136 -34.69 7.36 3.12
C TRP A 136 -35.66 8.50 2.78
N GLY A 137 -35.29 9.41 1.87
CA GLY A 137 -36.15 10.50 1.41
C GLY A 137 -37.44 9.99 0.77
N MET A 138 -37.34 8.95 -0.07
CA MET A 138 -38.50 8.34 -0.72
C MET A 138 -39.39 7.57 0.26
N ILE A 139 -38.82 6.85 1.23
CA ILE A 139 -39.59 6.17 2.29
C ILE A 139 -40.45 7.17 3.06
N ASN A 140 -39.87 8.32 3.45
CA ASN A 140 -40.63 9.36 4.14
C ASN A 140 -41.69 10.02 3.26
N ALA A 141 -41.39 10.22 1.97
CA ALA A 141 -42.35 10.77 1.02
C ALA A 141 -43.61 9.91 0.92
N PHE A 142 -43.44 8.60 0.73
CA PHE A 142 -44.56 7.67 0.62
C PHE A 142 -45.29 7.47 1.95
N GLY A 143 -44.57 7.43 3.08
CA GLY A 143 -45.20 7.40 4.41
C GLY A 143 -46.07 8.63 4.68
N ALA A 144 -45.65 9.82 4.22
CA ALA A 144 -46.45 11.04 4.36
C ALA A 144 -47.73 11.02 3.50
N ILE A 145 -47.65 10.44 2.29
CA ILE A 145 -48.82 10.25 1.41
C ILE A 145 -49.81 9.26 2.04
N GLU A 146 -49.30 8.15 2.58
CA GLU A 146 -50.11 7.15 3.28
C GLU A 146 -50.84 7.77 4.48
N ALA A 147 -50.13 8.55 5.30
CA ALA A 147 -50.69 9.22 6.47
C ALA A 147 -51.72 10.32 6.10
N ALA A 148 -51.52 11.02 4.99
CA ALA A 148 -52.45 12.05 4.51
C ALA A 148 -53.72 11.46 3.87
N GLY A 149 -53.71 10.18 3.47
CA GLY A 149 -54.83 9.50 2.82
C GLY A 149 -55.15 10.00 1.41
N GLN A 150 -54.38 10.98 0.90
CA GLN A 150 -54.51 11.54 -0.44
C GLN A 150 -53.14 11.88 -1.02
N VAL A 151 -53.01 11.74 -2.34
CA VAL A 151 -51.75 12.03 -3.04
C VAL A 151 -51.65 13.52 -3.29
N GLU A 152 -50.83 14.22 -2.49
CA GLU A 152 -50.45 15.60 -2.75
C GLU A 152 -49.06 15.67 -3.41
N ALA A 153 -48.97 16.36 -4.55
CA ALA A 153 -47.72 16.53 -5.29
C ALA A 153 -46.62 17.23 -4.47
N THR A 154 -47.02 18.11 -3.55
CA THR A 154 -46.13 18.84 -2.63
C THR A 154 -45.41 17.91 -1.66
N LEU A 155 -46.09 16.89 -1.13
CA LEU A 155 -45.49 15.90 -0.22
C LEU A 155 -44.44 15.05 -0.93
N VAL A 156 -44.73 14.59 -2.14
CA VAL A 156 -43.79 13.84 -2.98
C VAL A 156 -42.57 14.70 -3.33
N ALA A 157 -42.81 15.94 -3.77
CA ALA A 157 -41.75 16.87 -4.17
C ALA A 157 -40.78 17.17 -3.01
N ALA A 158 -41.28 17.26 -1.77
CA ALA A 158 -40.44 17.46 -0.59
C ALA A 158 -39.47 16.28 -0.39
N GLY A 159 -39.94 15.03 -0.43
CA GLY A 159 -39.07 13.86 -0.25
C GLY A 159 -38.02 13.69 -1.36
N ILE A 160 -38.40 13.98 -2.62
CA ILE A 160 -37.47 13.98 -3.76
C ILE A 160 -36.40 15.05 -3.58
N LYS A 161 -36.76 16.26 -3.11
CA LYS A 161 -35.78 17.32 -2.84
C LYS A 161 -34.71 16.86 -1.85
N ILE A 162 -35.11 16.24 -0.74
CA ILE A 162 -34.19 15.71 0.28
C ILE A 162 -33.28 14.62 -0.31
N ALA A 163 -33.86 13.70 -1.08
CA ALA A 163 -33.15 12.62 -1.75
C ALA A 163 -32.05 13.14 -2.70
N LEU A 164 -32.39 14.09 -3.57
CA LEU A 164 -31.44 14.65 -4.52
C LEU A 164 -30.32 15.43 -3.83
N LEU A 165 -30.65 16.14 -2.76
CA LEU A 165 -29.71 16.98 -2.04
C LEU A 165 -28.65 16.17 -1.29
N THR A 166 -29.07 15.09 -0.61
CA THR A 166 -28.16 14.17 0.08
C THR A 166 -27.22 13.46 -0.89
N THR A 167 -27.70 13.09 -2.08
CA THR A 167 -26.87 12.51 -3.14
C THR A 167 -25.83 13.49 -3.66
N ALA A 168 -26.27 14.71 -3.99
CA ALA A 168 -25.37 15.75 -4.47
C ALA A 168 -24.28 16.04 -3.44
N ALA A 169 -24.63 16.14 -2.15
CA ALA A 169 -23.67 16.35 -1.08
C ALA A 169 -22.64 15.21 -0.97
N GLY A 170 -23.10 13.94 -1.03
CA GLY A 170 -22.21 12.78 -1.01
C GLY A 170 -21.19 12.80 -2.16
N LEU A 171 -21.62 13.15 -3.37
CA LEU A 171 -20.74 13.27 -4.53
C LEU A 171 -19.77 14.45 -4.43
N ILE A 172 -20.25 15.62 -3.98
CA ILE A 172 -19.41 16.81 -3.79
C ILE A 172 -18.27 16.55 -2.79
N ILE A 173 -18.50 15.69 -1.79
CA ILE A 173 -17.46 15.29 -0.83
C ILE A 173 -16.55 14.20 -1.43
N ALA A 174 -17.13 13.18 -2.06
CA ALA A 174 -16.37 12.02 -2.54
C ALA A 174 -15.38 12.36 -3.65
N ILE A 175 -15.77 13.21 -4.60
CA ILE A 175 -14.94 13.59 -5.76
C ILE A 175 -13.60 14.20 -5.34
N PRO A 176 -13.55 15.30 -4.56
CA PRO A 176 -12.27 15.90 -4.15
C PRO A 176 -11.45 14.98 -3.24
N VAL A 177 -12.11 14.20 -2.37
CA VAL A 177 -11.42 13.22 -1.51
C VAL A 177 -10.75 12.14 -2.35
N ASN A 178 -11.43 11.62 -3.38
CA ASN A 178 -10.86 10.61 -4.28
C ASN A 178 -9.70 11.17 -5.11
N ILE A 179 -9.82 12.41 -5.62
CA ILE A 179 -8.72 13.08 -6.33
C ILE A 179 -7.50 13.23 -5.42
N ALA A 180 -7.71 13.69 -4.18
CA ALA A 180 -6.63 13.84 -3.21
C ALA A 180 -5.98 12.49 -2.84
N TYR A 181 -6.79 11.44 -2.63
CA TYR A 181 -6.31 10.08 -2.40
C TYR A 181 -5.36 9.63 -3.53
N ASN A 182 -5.81 9.69 -4.79
CA ASN A 182 -5.00 9.28 -5.94
C ASN A 182 -3.71 10.12 -6.05
N TYR A 183 -3.81 11.43 -5.83
CA TYR A 183 -2.63 12.30 -5.81
C TYR A 183 -1.62 11.89 -4.74
N PHE A 184 -2.06 11.59 -3.52
CA PHE A 184 -1.15 11.19 -2.45
C PHE A 184 -0.54 9.82 -2.68
N VAL A 185 -1.30 8.86 -3.21
CA VAL A 185 -0.77 7.53 -3.60
C VAL A 185 0.39 7.71 -4.59
N THR A 186 0.18 8.44 -5.69
CA THR A 186 1.24 8.68 -6.69
C THR A 186 2.47 9.39 -6.09
N ARG A 187 2.27 10.27 -5.11
CA ARG A 187 3.38 10.95 -4.44
C ARG A 187 4.14 10.05 -3.47
N ILE A 188 3.47 9.10 -2.83
CA ILE A 188 4.11 8.11 -1.97
C ILE A 188 4.90 7.14 -2.85
N ASP A 189 4.37 6.71 -3.98
CA ASP A 189 5.09 5.86 -4.95
C ASP A 189 6.39 6.53 -5.41
N GLN A 190 6.36 7.83 -5.73
CA GLN A 190 7.57 8.60 -6.06
C GLN A 190 8.59 8.61 -4.90
N MET A 191 8.11 8.69 -3.66
CA MET A 191 8.99 8.66 -2.49
C MET A 191 9.62 7.27 -2.30
N ILE A 192 8.89 6.20 -2.62
CA ILE A 192 9.41 4.82 -2.60
C ILE A 192 10.57 4.69 -3.58
N VAL A 193 10.43 5.21 -4.80
CA VAL A 193 11.53 5.22 -5.77
C VAL A 193 12.75 5.97 -5.22
N SER A 194 12.57 7.16 -4.63
CA SER A 194 13.69 7.90 -4.03
C SER A 194 14.34 7.18 -2.84
N MET A 195 13.56 6.42 -2.07
CA MET A 195 14.05 5.57 -0.99
C MET A 195 14.90 4.40 -1.52
N GLU A 196 14.46 3.76 -2.61
CA GLU A 196 15.19 2.70 -3.29
C GLU A 196 16.50 3.21 -3.91
N GLU A 197 16.47 4.36 -4.58
CA GLU A 197 17.67 5.03 -5.11
C GLU A 197 18.71 5.29 -4.00
N GLY A 198 18.27 5.80 -2.85
CA GLY A 198 19.13 5.98 -1.68
C GLY A 198 19.67 4.67 -1.12
N SER A 199 18.88 3.60 -1.17
CA SER A 199 19.33 2.27 -0.77
C SER A 199 20.45 1.75 -1.66
N THR A 200 20.24 1.82 -2.98
CA THR A 200 21.23 1.41 -3.96
C THR A 200 22.52 2.22 -3.84
N ALA A 201 22.43 3.54 -3.62
CA ALA A 201 23.60 4.40 -3.47
C ALA A 201 24.49 3.97 -2.28
N VAL A 202 23.90 3.70 -1.11
CA VAL A 202 24.65 3.25 0.07
C VAL A 202 25.24 1.86 -0.11
N LEU A 203 24.52 0.94 -0.76
CA LEU A 203 25.04 -0.40 -1.06
C LEU A 203 26.21 -0.35 -2.05
N ALA A 204 26.12 0.51 -3.08
CA ALA A 204 27.22 0.74 -4.00
C ALA A 204 28.47 1.29 -3.28
N LEU A 205 28.28 2.26 -2.37
CA LEU A 205 29.34 2.79 -1.52
C LEU A 205 29.95 1.71 -0.62
N PHE A 206 29.12 0.86 -0.01
CA PHE A 206 29.59 -0.27 0.77
C PHE A 206 30.48 -1.19 -0.08
N TRP A 207 30.07 -1.53 -1.30
CA TRP A 207 30.89 -2.37 -2.18
C TRP A 207 32.15 -1.66 -2.70
N ASP A 208 32.13 -0.35 -2.93
CA ASP A 208 33.34 0.38 -3.34
C ASP A 208 34.40 0.42 -2.23
N VAL A 209 33.96 0.58 -0.97
CA VAL A 209 34.85 0.64 0.20
C VAL A 209 35.27 -0.76 0.71
N TYR A 210 34.41 -1.78 0.55
CA TYR A 210 34.60 -3.12 1.14
C TYR A 210 34.67 -4.26 0.12
N GLY A 211 34.36 -4.05 -1.15
CA GLY A 211 34.24 -5.07 -2.21
C GLY A 211 35.53 -5.84 -2.53
N GLY A 212 36.68 -5.42 -1.97
CA GLY A 212 37.89 -6.24 -1.94
C GLY A 212 37.90 -7.35 -0.87
N ARG A 213 36.91 -7.41 0.04
CA ARG A 213 36.89 -8.34 1.19
C ARG A 213 35.92 -9.52 1.06
N ASP A 214 34.92 -9.44 0.18
CA ASP A 214 33.86 -10.46 0.08
C ASP A 214 34.18 -11.64 -0.86
N GLU A 215 35.17 -11.50 -1.77
CA GLU A 215 35.63 -12.63 -2.60
C GLU A 215 36.23 -13.78 -1.76
N VAL A 216 36.67 -13.50 -0.53
CA VAL A 216 37.28 -14.49 0.36
C VAL A 216 36.23 -15.35 1.10
N SER A 217 34.97 -14.90 1.21
CA SER A 217 33.96 -15.62 2.00
C SER A 217 33.04 -16.54 1.19
N LEU A 218 32.96 -16.36 -0.14
CA LEU A 218 32.14 -17.24 -0.99
C LEU A 218 32.90 -18.50 -1.48
N HIS A 219 34.24 -18.51 -1.42
CA HIS A 219 35.04 -19.69 -1.78
C HIS A 219 35.36 -20.65 -0.61
N GLY A 220 35.01 -20.28 0.64
CA GLY A 220 35.27 -21.09 1.83
C GLY A 220 34.18 -22.14 2.15
N SER A 221 33.07 -22.16 1.41
CA SER A 221 31.91 -23.03 1.70
C SER A 221 31.71 -24.13 0.66
N GLN A 222 32.80 -24.71 0.13
CA GLN A 222 32.66 -25.95 -0.61
C GLN A 222 32.71 -27.12 0.39
N PRO A 223 31.61 -27.82 0.67
CA PRO A 223 31.67 -28.97 1.57
C PRO A 223 32.64 -30.01 0.99
N PRO A 224 33.45 -30.68 1.83
CA PRO A 224 34.43 -31.62 1.36
C PRO A 224 33.73 -32.71 0.54
N ARG A 225 34.19 -32.92 -0.70
CA ARG A 225 33.81 -34.09 -1.50
C ARG A 225 34.24 -35.34 -0.73
N ALA A 226 33.27 -35.96 -0.06
CA ALA A 226 33.44 -37.29 0.50
C ALA A 226 33.61 -38.28 -0.65
N GLY A 227 34.83 -38.79 -0.86
CA GLY A 227 35.04 -39.78 -1.90
C GLY A 227 36.49 -40.06 -2.28
N GLN A 228 37.41 -40.21 -1.33
CA GLN A 228 38.64 -40.94 -1.61
C GLN A 228 39.06 -41.74 -0.37
N LYS A 229 38.44 -42.93 -0.20
CA LYS A 229 39.03 -43.98 0.62
C LYS A 229 39.86 -44.87 -0.29
N GLN A 230 41.16 -44.78 -0.01
CA GLN A 230 42.25 -45.59 -0.52
C GLN A 230 42.02 -47.06 -0.16
N THR A 231 42.31 -47.90 -1.13
CA THR A 231 42.56 -49.34 -1.14
C THR A 231 42.99 -49.95 0.20
N LEU A 232 42.38 -51.09 0.57
CA LEU A 232 43.11 -52.23 1.13
C LEU A 232 42.31 -53.52 0.93
N ASP A 233 42.98 -54.38 0.18
CA ASP A 233 42.80 -55.78 -0.19
C ASP A 233 42.17 -56.70 0.89
N SER A 234 41.33 -57.66 0.46
CA SER A 234 41.24 -59.05 0.94
C SER A 234 39.95 -59.75 0.48
N ALA A 235 40.09 -60.56 -0.58
CA ALA A 235 39.49 -61.87 -0.81
C ALA A 235 37.98 -62.15 -0.60
N SER A 236 37.43 -62.81 -1.64
CA SER A 236 36.39 -63.85 -1.65
C SER A 236 34.93 -63.43 -1.92
N GLY A 237 34.30 -64.14 -2.86
CA GLY A 237 32.84 -64.29 -2.91
C GLY A 237 32.13 -63.74 -4.15
N THR A 238 32.23 -64.48 -5.25
CA THR A 238 31.18 -64.85 -6.22
C THR A 238 29.98 -63.90 -6.48
N ARG A 239 29.80 -63.58 -7.77
CA ARG A 239 28.59 -63.07 -8.44
C ARG A 239 27.30 -63.77 -7.97
N GLU A 240 26.20 -63.02 -7.82
CA GLU A 240 24.97 -63.10 -8.64
C GLU A 240 23.84 -62.19 -8.09
N ARG A 241 22.94 -61.76 -8.99
CA ARG A 241 21.73 -60.93 -8.76
C ARG A 241 20.52 -61.84 -8.38
N PRO A 242 19.27 -61.35 -8.43
CA PRO A 242 18.51 -60.43 -7.56
C PRO A 242 17.27 -61.16 -6.94
N ILE A 243 16.31 -60.44 -6.34
CA ILE A 243 14.82 -60.60 -6.46
C ILE A 243 14.11 -60.09 -5.18
N GLY A 244 13.09 -59.25 -5.39
CA GLY A 244 11.85 -59.28 -4.60
C GLY A 244 11.68 -58.25 -3.49
N PHE A 245 11.04 -57.13 -3.81
CA PHE A 245 10.19 -56.43 -2.83
C PHE A 245 8.87 -56.04 -3.50
N ASP A 246 7.83 -56.76 -3.13
CA ASP A 246 6.43 -56.34 -3.21
C ASP A 246 6.23 -55.13 -2.29
N THR A 247 5.66 -54.03 -2.79
CA THR A 247 4.58 -53.34 -2.07
C THR A 247 3.79 -52.40 -2.99
N GLN A 248 2.56 -52.84 -3.22
CA GLN A 248 1.32 -52.17 -3.60
C GLN A 248 1.21 -50.63 -3.66
N SER A 249 0.41 -50.25 -4.66
CA SER A 249 -0.60 -49.16 -4.66
C SER A 249 -0.11 -47.74 -4.92
N THR A 250 -0.10 -47.37 -6.20
CA THR A 250 -0.38 -45.98 -6.62
C THR A 250 -1.66 -46.02 -7.46
N ILE A 251 -2.77 -45.57 -6.88
CA ILE A 251 -4.02 -45.32 -7.60
C ILE A 251 -3.90 -43.93 -8.24
N VAL A 252 -3.94 -43.90 -9.55
CA VAL A 252 -4.22 -42.72 -10.38
C VAL A 252 -5.49 -43.04 -11.17
N PRO A 253 -6.48 -42.14 -11.24
CA PRO A 253 -7.41 -42.10 -12.37
C PRO A 253 -7.18 -40.77 -13.11
N ASP A 254 -6.54 -40.78 -14.26
CA ASP A 254 -7.04 -41.12 -15.60
C ASP A 254 -8.09 -40.13 -16.13
N LYS A 255 -7.73 -39.53 -17.26
CA LYS A 255 -8.50 -38.57 -18.06
C LYS A 255 -9.13 -39.33 -19.23
N ASP A 256 -10.29 -38.84 -19.64
CA ASP A 256 -11.00 -39.14 -20.88
C ASP A 256 -11.93 -40.36 -20.90
N THR A 257 -13.23 -40.07 -20.72
CA THR A 257 -14.35 -40.67 -21.48
C THR A 257 -15.59 -39.77 -21.24
N MET A 258 -15.88 -38.86 -22.17
CA MET A 258 -16.84 -39.00 -23.28
C MET A 258 -18.30 -38.55 -22.96
N VAL A 259 -18.72 -37.51 -23.70
CA VAL A 259 -20.00 -37.41 -24.47
C VAL A 259 -21.29 -36.86 -23.80
N ARG A 260 -21.54 -35.54 -24.09
CA ARG A 260 -22.77 -34.86 -24.63
C ARG A 260 -24.12 -34.85 -23.83
N PRO A 261 -25.11 -34.01 -24.22
CA PRO A 261 -25.13 -32.55 -24.41
C PRO A 261 -26.43 -31.89 -23.81
N GLU A 262 -26.69 -30.62 -24.16
CA GLU A 262 -27.99 -29.90 -24.19
C GLU A 262 -28.21 -28.69 -23.26
N HIS A 263 -28.16 -27.52 -23.92
CA HIS A 263 -29.13 -26.42 -23.93
C HIS A 263 -29.74 -25.89 -22.62
N ARG A 264 -29.38 -24.63 -22.29
CA ARG A 264 -30.32 -23.50 -22.46
C ARG A 264 -29.61 -22.14 -22.41
N LYS A 265 -29.69 -21.41 -23.51
CA LYS A 265 -29.52 -19.94 -23.56
C LYS A 265 -30.92 -19.31 -23.53
N LEU A 266 -30.97 -18.13 -22.92
CA LEU A 266 -31.76 -16.95 -23.32
C LEU A 266 -33.28 -17.11 -23.44
N THR A 267 -34.01 -16.55 -22.47
CA THR A 267 -34.99 -15.48 -22.72
C THR A 267 -35.24 -14.72 -21.43
#